data_AF-A0A5C6Z4Y8-F1
#
_entry.id   AF-A0A5C6Z4Y8-F1
#
_cell.length_a   1.000
_cell.length_b   1.000
_cell.length_c   1.000
_cell.angle_alpha   90.00
_cell.angle_beta   90.00
_cell.angle_gamma   90.00
#
_symmetry.space_group_name_H-M   'P 1'
#
loop_
_entity.id
_entity.type
_entity.pdbx_description
1 polymer ?
#
loop_
_entity_poly.entity_id
_entity_poly.type
_entity_poly.pdbx_seq_one_letter_code
_entity_poly.pdbx_strand_id
1 'polypeptide(L)' 'MSALFIPLGVVGPWQIILIVVIVLLLFGGKKIPELMRGLGGGLKEFKNASKDDDATDKKIDENK' A
#
# COMPACT_ATOMS: atom_id res chain seq x y z
N MET A 1 34.50 1.78 16.35
CA MET A 1 33.40 1.19 17.14
C MET A 1 32.43 2.29 17.55
N SER A 2 31.70 2.83 16.59
CA SER A 2 30.73 3.90 16.81
C SER A 2 29.56 3.67 15.84
N ALA A 3 28.84 2.57 16.08
CA ALA A 3 27.66 2.16 15.31
C ALA A 3 26.45 1.92 16.23
N LEU A 4 26.35 2.67 17.33
CA LEU A 4 25.27 2.53 18.32
C LEU A 4 24.75 3.90 18.80
N PHE A 5 24.41 4.79 17.87
CA PHE A 5 23.65 5.99 18.24
C PHE A 5 22.69 6.40 17.12
N ILE A 6 21.54 5.72 17.05
CA ILE A 6 20.34 6.29 16.43
C ILE A 6 19.22 6.25 17.48
N PRO A 7 19.15 7.22 18.41
CA PRO A 7 17.96 7.40 19.21
C PRO A 7 17.03 8.37 18.49
N LEU A 8 15.81 7.88 18.22
CA LEU A 8 14.57 8.65 18.31
C LEU A 8 14.49 9.95 17.49
N GLY A 9 13.88 9.85 16.31
CA GLY A 9 13.15 11.00 15.76
C GLY A 9 12.82 10.90 14.29
N VAL A 10 13.77 10.46 13.47
CA VAL A 10 13.55 10.37 12.02
C VAL A 10 14.29 9.15 11.51
N VAL A 11 13.53 8.13 11.09
CA VAL A 11 14.08 7.05 10.29
C VAL A 11 14.53 7.70 8.98
N GLY A 12 15.82 8.00 8.88
CA GLY A 12 16.36 8.70 7.72
C GLY A 12 16.18 7.87 6.44
N PRO A 13 16.27 8.50 5.26
CA PRO A 13 16.17 7.80 3.97
C PRO A 13 17.12 6.60 3.88
N TRP A 14 18.29 6.70 4.52
CA TRP A 14 19.31 5.66 4.54
C TRP A 14 18.90 4.42 5.33
N GLN A 15 18.23 4.60 6.47
CA GLN A 15 17.72 3.51 7.30
C GLN A 15 16.54 2.81 6.60
N ILE A 16 15.68 3.58 5.93
CA ILE A 16 14.58 3.03 5.13
C ILE A 16 15.13 2.16 3.99
N ILE A 17 16.16 2.62 3.27
CA ILE A 17 16.81 1.82 2.22
C ILE A 17 17.34 0.50 2.77
N LEU A 18 17.96 0.52 3.96
CA LEU A 18 18.52 -0.67 4.60
C LEU A 18 17.42 -1.69 4.93
N ILE A 19 16.30 -1.22 5.50
CA ILE A 19 15.14 -2.06 5.81
C ILE A 19 14.56 -2.67 4.53
N VAL A 20 14.38 -1.86 3.48
CA VAL A 20 13.86 -2.33 2.18
C VAL A 20 14.78 -3.40 1.58
N VAL A 21 16.09 -3.24 1.67
CA VAL A 21 17.07 -4.24 1.20
C VAL A 21 16.94 -5.55 1.99
N ILE A 22 16.81 -5.50 3.31
CA ILE A 22 16.63 -6.70 4.15
C ILE A 22 15.31 -7.41 3.78
N VAL A 23 14.21 -6.66 3.64
CA VAL A 23 12.91 -7.20 3.22
C VAL A 23 13.01 -7.83 1.83
N LEU A 24 13.70 -7.20 0.88
CA LEU A 24 13.94 -7.74 -0.46
C LEU A 24 14.80 -9.01 -0.44
N LEU A 25 15.75 -9.15 0.48
CA LEU A 25 16.54 -10.38 0.63
C LEU A 25 15.71 -11.53 1.21
N LEU A 26 14.83 -11.25 2.17
CA LEU A 26 13.98 -12.27 2.81
C LEU A 26 12.83 -12.73 1.90
N PHE A 27 12.14 -11.77 1.26
CA PHE A 27 10.96 -12.06 0.43
C PHE A 27 11.31 -12.19 -1.06
N GLY A 28 12.46 -11.67 -1.51
CA GLY A 28 12.82 -11.61 -2.93
C GLY A 28 12.17 -10.43 -3.66
N GLY A 29 12.87 -9.87 -4.65
CA GLY A 29 12.40 -8.72 -5.44
C GLY A 29 11.11 -8.93 -6.23
N LYS A 30 10.68 -10.18 -6.42
CA LYS A 30 9.46 -10.53 -7.17
C LYS A 30 8.20 -10.60 -6.30
N LYS A 31 8.31 -10.86 -5.00
CA LYS A 31 7.14 -11.05 -4.11
C LYS A 31 6.42 -9.73 -3.81
N ILE A 32 7.17 -8.64 -3.60
CA ILE A 32 6.58 -7.33 -3.29
C ILE A 32 5.67 -6.83 -4.46
N PRO A 33 6.12 -6.84 -5.74
CA PRO A 33 5.26 -6.47 -6.86
C PRO A 33 4.07 -7.41 -7.07
N GLU A 34 4.24 -8.71 -6.84
CA GLU A 34 3.19 -9.72 -6.96
C GLU A 34 2.07 -9.48 -5.94
N LEU A 35 2.43 -9.22 -4.68
CA LEU A 35 1.49 -8.85 -3.61
C LEU A 35 0.80 -7.52 -3.89
N MET A 36 1.54 -6.51 -4.36
CA MET A 36 0.96 -5.21 -4.74
C MET A 36 -0.04 -5.33 -5.90
N ARG A 37 0.23 -6.19 -6.90
CA ARG A 37 -0.72 -6.44 -8.00
C ARG A 37 -1.99 -7.13 -7.52
N GLY A 38 -1.87 -8.11 -6.63
CA GLY A 38 -3.03 -8.78 -6.02
C GLY A 38 -3.87 -7.83 -5.18
N LEU A 39 -3.25 -7.11 -4.24
CA LEU A 39 -3.91 -6.13 -3.37
C LEU A 39 -4.51 -4.97 -4.18
N GLY A 40 -3.79 -4.48 -5.19
CA GLY A 40 -4.25 -3.39 -6.05
C GLY A 40 -5.43 -3.79 -6.94
N GLY A 41 -5.46 -5.03 -7.44
CA GLY A 41 -6.61 -5.60 -8.14
C GLY A 41 -7.85 -5.65 -7.24
N GLY A 42 -7.72 -6.26 -6.06
CA GLY A 42 -8.82 -6.37 -5.10
C GLY A 42 -9.34 -5.01 -4.63
N LEU A 43 -8.45 -4.04 -4.35
CA LEU A 43 -8.87 -2.69 -3.97
C LEU A 43 -9.58 -1.95 -5.12
N LYS A 44 -9.19 -2.20 -6.37
CA LYS A 44 -9.84 -1.63 -7.56
C LYS A 44 -11.24 -2.20 -7.75
N GLU A 45 -11.39 -3.51 -7.61
CA GLU A 45 -12.68 -4.21 -7.68
C GLU A 45 -13.61 -3.76 -6.54
N PHE A 46 -13.07 -3.67 -5.31
CA PHE A 46 -13.80 -3.15 -4.16
C PHE A 46 -14.30 -1.72 -4.40
N LYS A 47 -13.42 -0.83 -4.89
CA LYS A 47 -13.81 0.55 -5.21
C LYS A 47 -14.89 0.63 -6.30
N ASN A 48 -14.85 -0.25 -7.30
CA ASN A 48 -15.82 -0.26 -8.38
C ASN A 48 -17.19 -0.74 -7.87
N ALA A 49 -17.23 -1.81 -7.08
CA ALA A 49 -18.47 -2.31 -6.48
C ALA A 49 -19.10 -1.26 -5.56
N SER A 50 -18.31 -0.61 -4.69
CA SER A 50 -18.83 0.47 -3.83
C SER A 50 -19.36 1.67 -4.63
N LYS A 51 -18.75 1.98 -5.79
CA LYS A 51 -19.21 3.08 -6.65
C LYS A 51 -20.51 2.79 -7.39
N ASP A 52 -20.74 1.53 -7.79
CA ASP A 52 -22.00 1.14 -8.43
C ASP A 52 -23.16 1.18 -7.42
N ASP A 53 -22.90 0.83 -6.16
CA ASP A 53 -23.88 1.00 -5.08
C ASP A 53 -24.22 2.49 -4.86
N ASP A 54 -23.21 3.37 -4.78
CA ASP A 54 -23.40 4.83 -4.64
C ASP A 54 -24.06 5.48 -5.88
N ALA A 55 -23.80 4.98 -7.09
CA ALA A 55 -24.38 5.51 -8.33
C ALA A 55 -25.84 5.06 -8.54
N THR A 56 -26.23 3.93 -7.94
CA THR A 56 -27.60 3.44 -7.97
C THR A 56 -28.50 4.21 -7.00
N ASP A 57 -27.96 4.66 -5.86
CA ASP A 57 -28.66 5.52 -4.88
C ASP A 57 -28.92 6.94 -5.44
N LYS A 58 -27.92 7.57 -6.08
CA LYS A 58 -28.06 8.94 -6.64
C LYS A 58 -28.99 9.10 -7.83
N LYS A 59 -29.39 8.03 -8.53
CA LYS A 59 -30.32 8.10 -9.67
C LYS A 59 -31.80 8.03 -9.26
N ILE A 60 -32.10 7.68 -8.02
CA ILE A 60 -33.49 7.55 -7.54
C ILE A 60 -34.07 8.90 -7.10
N ASP A 61 -33.22 9.88 -6.77
CA ASP A 61 -33.64 11.20 -6.26
C ASP A 61 -33.82 12.29 -7.32
N GLU A 62 -33.46 12.07 -8.60
CA GLU A 62 -33.62 13.07 -9.68
C GLU A 62 -34.95 12.94 -10.44
N ASN A 63 -35.83 12.00 -10.06
CA ASN A 63 -37.13 11.78 -10.71
C ASN A 63 -38.32 11.84 -9.71
N LYS A 64 -38.22 12.62 -8.64
CA LYS A 64 -39.33 12.87 -7.72
C LYS A 64 -39.64 14.35 -7.57
#